data_AF-A0A953EHB3-F1
#
_entry.id   AF-A0A953EHB3-F1
#
_cell.length_a   1.000
_cell.length_b   1.000
_cell.length_c   1.000
_cell.angle_alpha   90.00
_cell.angle_beta   90.00
_cell.angle_gamma   90.00
#
_symmetry.space_group_name_H-M   'P 1'
#
loop_
_entity.id
_entity.type
_entity.pdbx_description
1 polymer ?
#
loop_
_entity_poly.entity_id
_entity_poly.type
_entity_poly.pdbx_seq_one_letter_code
_entity_poly.pdbx_strand_id
1 'polypeptide(L)'
;MTWVDGVVLAVLAVSAVVAFFRGLVQEVLGVGAWIGAALLALLLRPSLAPLLLDKVEAPWLADVLVVAGVFIVVLVVLKIIIA
;
A
#
# COMPACT_ATOMS: atom_id res chain seq x y z
N MET A 1 -40.17 14.12 23.39
CA MET A 1 -38.74 13.95 23.72
C MET A 1 -38.11 12.75 23.01
N THR A 2 -38.86 11.68 22.68
CA THR A 2 -38.35 10.47 22.02
C THR A 2 -38.04 10.58 20.52
N TRP A 3 -38.67 11.51 19.80
CA TRP A 3 -38.41 11.69 18.36
C TRP A 3 -37.01 12.24 18.09
N VAL A 4 -36.48 13.05 19.02
CA VAL A 4 -35.12 13.57 18.95
C VAL A 4 -34.12 12.42 19.13
N ASP A 5 -34.36 11.54 20.10
CA ASP A 5 -33.52 10.35 20.33
C ASP A 5 -33.45 9.47 19.08
N GLY A 6 -34.60 9.26 18.40
CA GLY A 6 -34.66 8.50 17.15
C GLY A 6 -33.86 9.15 16.01
N VAL A 7 -33.93 10.48 15.87
CA VAL A 7 -33.15 11.23 14.87
C VAL A 7 -31.65 11.14 15.16
N VAL A 8 -31.26 11.31 16.43
CA VAL A 8 -29.86 11.20 16.85
C VAL A 8 -29.33 9.79 16.58
N LEU A 9 -30.10 8.75 16.88
CA LEU A 9 -29.73 7.37 16.60
C LEU A 9 -29.49 7.14 15.10
N ALA A 10 -30.35 7.67 14.24
CA ALA A 10 -30.20 7.57 12.79
C ALA A 10 -28.91 8.25 12.28
N VAL A 11 -28.61 9.45 12.77
CA VAL A 11 -27.38 10.18 12.41
C VAL A 11 -26.13 9.42 12.87
N LEU A 12 -26.17 8.86 14.09
CA LEU A 12 -25.07 8.06 14.62
C LEU A 12 -24.87 6.78 13.80
N ALA A 13 -25.95 6.08 13.43
CA ALA A 13 -25.88 4.88 12.62
C ALA A 13 -25.23 5.16 11.26
N VAL A 14 -25.65 6.23 10.57
CA VAL A 14 -25.04 6.64 9.29
C VAL A 14 -23.56 7.01 9.48
N SER A 15 -23.24 7.77 10.52
CA SER A 15 -21.86 8.17 10.81
C SER A 15 -20.96 6.97 11.11
N ALA A 16 -21.46 5.98 11.84
CA ALA A 16 -20.75 4.75 12.15
C ALA A 16 -20.44 3.95 10.88
N VAL A 17 -21.40 3.83 9.97
CA VAL A 17 -21.21 3.15 8.69
C VAL A 17 -20.15 3.86 7.84
N VAL A 18 -20.23 5.19 7.73
CA VAL A 18 -19.24 5.99 6.97
C VAL A 18 -17.84 5.84 7.58
N ALA A 19 -17.73 5.91 8.91
CA ALA A 19 -16.47 5.72 9.61
C ALA A 19 -15.88 4.31 9.39
N PHE A 20 -16.74 3.28 9.40
CA PHE A 20 -16.36 1.90 9.13
C PHE A 20 -15.78 1.72 7.73
N PHE A 21 -16.48 2.22 6.70
CA PHE A 21 -15.98 2.15 5.32
C PHE A 21 -14.66 2.89 5.15
N ARG A 22 -14.49 4.05 5.80
CA ARG A 22 -13.22 4.79 5.75
C ARG A 22 -12.05 3.97 6.31
N GLY A 23 -12.26 3.29 7.44
CA GLY A 23 -11.26 2.39 8.02
C GLY A 23 -10.97 1.20 7.10
N LEU A 24 -12.01 0.55 6.59
CA LEU A 24 -11.87 -0.61 5.72
C LEU A 24 -11.10 -0.29 4.43
N VAL A 25 -11.42 0.82 3.77
CA VAL A 25 -10.73 1.24 2.54
C VAL A 25 -9.25 1.47 2.80
N GLN A 26 -8.90 2.12 3.92
CA GLN A 26 -7.51 2.36 4.29
C GLN A 26 -6.75 1.05 4.56
N GLU A 27 -7.36 0.08 5.22
CA GLU A 27 -6.75 -1.24 5.43
C GLU A 27 -6.56 -2.00 4.10
N VAL A 28 -7.58 -2.02 3.24
CA VAL A 28 -7.51 -2.71 1.95
C VAL A 28 -6.47 -2.06 1.04
N LEU A 29 -6.43 -0.74 0.96
CA LEU A 29 -5.40 -0.02 0.19
C LEU A 29 -4.01 -0.24 0.78
N GLY A 30 -3.87 -0.28 2.11
CA GLY A 30 -2.62 -0.57 2.79
C GLY A 30 -2.07 -1.96 2.45
N VAL A 31 -2.91 -2.99 2.51
CA VAL A 31 -2.54 -4.35 2.10
C VAL A 31 -2.27 -4.40 0.59
N GLY A 32 -3.12 -3.77 -0.21
CA GLY A 32 -2.94 -3.64 -1.66
C GLY A 32 -1.63 -2.96 -2.04
N ALA A 33 -1.15 -2.00 -1.25
CA ALA A 33 0.13 -1.34 -1.48
C ALA A 33 1.33 -2.26 -1.27
N TRP A 34 1.29 -3.09 -0.24
CA TRP A 34 2.31 -4.12 -0.03
C TRP A 34 2.34 -5.12 -1.18
N ILE A 35 1.17 -5.60 -1.60
CA ILE A 35 1.03 -6.54 -2.73
C ILE A 35 1.51 -5.89 -4.03
N GLY A 36 1.05 -4.67 -4.32
CA GLY A 36 1.41 -3.91 -5.52
C GLY A 36 2.91 -3.60 -5.58
N ALA A 37 3.52 -3.21 -4.46
CA ALA A 37 4.96 -2.98 -4.39
C ALA A 37 5.77 -4.25 -4.63
N ALA A 38 5.36 -5.38 -4.05
CA ALA A 38 6.01 -6.67 -4.28
C ALA A 38 5.89 -7.09 -5.75
N LEU A 39 4.70 -6.95 -6.34
CA LEU A 39 4.46 -7.31 -7.73
C LEU A 39 5.29 -6.46 -8.69
N LEU A 40 5.33 -5.14 -8.48
CA LEU A 40 6.14 -4.22 -9.28
C LEU A 40 7.63 -4.47 -9.11
N ALA A 41 8.11 -4.77 -7.89
CA ALA A 41 9.51 -5.13 -7.67
C ALA A 41 9.93 -6.37 -8.46
N LEU A 42 9.09 -7.40 -8.49
CA LEU A 42 9.35 -8.62 -9.26
C LEU A 42 9.28 -8.40 -10.77
N LEU A 43 8.35 -7.55 -11.24
CA LEU A 43 8.21 -7.21 -12.66
C LEU A 43 9.37 -6.37 -13.18
N LEU A 44 9.87 -5.42 -12.38
CA LEU A 44 10.97 -4.53 -12.77
C LEU A 44 12.36 -5.16 -12.57
N ARG A 45 12.46 -6.23 -11.77
CA ARG A 45 13.69 -7.01 -11.54
C ARG A 45 14.50 -7.28 -12.82
N PRO A 46 13.98 -7.93 -13.87
CA PRO A 46 14.77 -8.28 -15.06
C PRO A 46 15.31 -7.06 -15.82
N SER A 47 14.63 -5.91 -15.75
CA SER A 47 15.06 -4.68 -16.41
C SER A 47 16.10 -3.91 -15.59
N LEU A 48 16.06 -4.00 -14.26
CA LEU A 48 16.92 -3.22 -13.37
C LEU A 48 18.13 -4.00 -12.83
N ALA A 49 18.06 -5.33 -12.74
CA ALA A 49 19.19 -6.17 -12.31
C ALA A 49 20.47 -5.95 -13.14
N PRO A 50 20.42 -5.81 -14.48
CA PRO A 50 21.61 -5.58 -15.28
C PRO A 50 22.32 -4.25 -14.96
N LEU A 51 21.59 -3.22 -14.52
CA LEU A 51 22.17 -1.91 -14.19
C LEU A 51 23.08 -1.95 -12.95
N LEU A 52 22.92 -2.96 -12.11
CA LEU A 52 23.69 -3.15 -10.89
C LEU A 52 24.80 -4.20 -11.04
N LEU A 53 24.82 -4.97 -12.13
CA LEU A 53 25.88 -5.94 -12.42
C LEU A 53 27.26 -5.27 -12.59
N ASP A 54 27.29 -4.04 -13.11
CA ASP A 54 28.54 -3.27 -13.25
C ASP A 54 29.06 -2.72 -11.91
N LYS A 55 28.24 -2.74 -10.85
CA LYS A 55 28.57 -2.19 -9.54
C LYS A 55 28.71 -3.25 -8.45
N VAL A 56 28.20 -4.46 -8.68
CA VAL A 56 28.13 -5.54 -7.70
C VAL A 56 28.62 -6.83 -8.35
N GLU A 57 29.76 -7.33 -7.88
CA GLU A 57 30.40 -8.56 -8.41
C GLU A 57 29.54 -9.81 -8.20
N ALA A 58 28.73 -9.84 -7.13
CA ALA A 58 27.87 -10.97 -6.78
C ALA A 58 26.49 -10.84 -7.45
N PRO A 59 26.15 -11.68 -8.45
CA PRO A 59 24.91 -11.53 -9.22
C PRO A 59 23.64 -11.69 -8.37
N TRP A 60 23.69 -12.59 -7.38
CA TRP A 60 22.57 -12.80 -6.45
C TRP A 60 22.33 -11.58 -5.55
N LEU A 61 23.39 -10.84 -5.21
CA LEU A 61 23.30 -9.66 -4.35
C LEU A 61 22.73 -8.47 -5.14
N ALA A 62 23.17 -8.28 -6.38
CA ALA A 62 22.60 -7.26 -7.28
C ALA A 62 21.08 -7.43 -7.42
N ASP A 63 20.64 -8.68 -7.55
CA ASP A 63 19.24 -9.02 -7.71
C ASP A 63 18.39 -8.71 -6.48
N VAL A 64 18.87 -9.09 -5.28
CA VAL A 64 18.22 -8.77 -4.01
C VAL A 64 18.14 -7.26 -3.79
N LEU A 65 19.22 -6.53 -4.12
CA LEU A 65 19.25 -5.07 -3.98
C LEU A 65 18.25 -4.37 -4.90
N VAL A 66 18.07 -4.86 -6.14
CA VAL A 66 17.05 -4.34 -7.05
C VAL A 66 15.66 -4.56 -6.50
N VAL A 67 15.34 -5.81 -6.13
CA VAL A 67 14.00 -6.13 -5.65
C VAL A 67 13.69 -5.33 -4.38
N ALA A 68 14.61 -5.29 -3.41
CA ALA A 68 14.44 -4.53 -2.19
C ALA A 68 14.33 -3.03 -2.45
N GLY A 69 15.19 -2.47 -3.31
CA GLY A 69 15.18 -1.05 -3.66
C GLY A 69 13.87 -0.62 -4.33
N VAL A 70 13.44 -1.36 -5.36
CA VAL A 70 12.18 -1.08 -6.05
C VAL A 70 10.99 -1.26 -5.12
N PHE A 71 10.98 -2.33 -4.32
CA PHE A 71 9.93 -2.58 -3.35
C PHE A 71 9.73 -1.39 -2.41
N ILE A 72 10.81 -0.89 -1.80
CA ILE A 72 10.73 0.24 -0.87
C ILE A 72 10.28 1.52 -1.59
N VAL A 73 10.85 1.82 -2.76
CA VAL A 73 10.48 3.04 -3.52
C VAL A 73 8.99 3.01 -3.88
N VAL A 74 8.51 1.90 -4.44
CA VAL A 74 7.11 1.75 -4.83
C VAL A 74 6.19 1.78 -3.60
N LEU A 75 6.55 1.08 -2.52
CA LEU A 75 5.77 1.07 -1.30
C LEU A 75 5.64 2.48 -0.69
N VAL A 76 6.72 3.26 -0.67
CA VAL A 76 6.70 4.64 -0.19
C VAL A 76 5.79 5.50 -1.06
N VAL A 77 5.90 5.40 -2.38
CA VAL A 77 5.03 6.14 -3.31
C VAL A 77 3.56 5.78 -3.09
N LEU A 78 3.22 4.48 -3.02
CA LEU A 78 1.84 4.05 -2.78
C LEU A 78 1.35 4.50 -1.40
N LYS A 79 2.19 4.43 -0.37
CA LYS A 79 1.83 4.91 0.97
C LYS A 79 1.56 6.42 0.98
N ILE A 80 2.32 7.22 0.26
CA ILE A 80 2.08 8.67 0.14
C ILE A 80 0.76 8.96 -0.59
N ILE A 81 0.39 8.13 -1.58
CA ILE A 81 -0.87 8.29 -2.31
C ILE A 81 -2.09 7.89 -1.46
N ILE A 82 -1.94 6.89 -0.59
CA ILE A 82 -3.03 6.35 0.24
C ILE A 82 -3.23 7.16 1.53
N ALA A 83 -2.18 7.81 2.02
CA ALA A 83 -2.18 8.60 3.26
C ALA A 83 -3.02 9.88 3.13
#